data_AF-A0A379W8U3-F1
#
_entry.id   AF-A0A379W8U3-F1
#
_cell.length_a   1.000
_cell.length_b   1.000
_cell.length_c   1.000
_cell.angle_alpha   90.00
_cell.angle_beta   90.00
_cell.angle_gamma   90.00
#
_symmetry.space_group_name_H-M   'P 1'
#
loop_
_entity.id
_entity.type
_entity.pdbx_description
1 polymer ?
#
loop_
_entity_poly.entity_id
_entity_poly.type
_entity_poly.pdbx_seq_one_letter_code
_entity_poly.pdbx_strand_id
1 'polypeptide(L)'
;MGDGKETGITTKIATEVKSYLADDGIIDNAQDNVNATLKSLTKQYLSVSNSIDETVARYKAQFTQLDTMMSKLNNTSSYLTQQFTAMNKS
;
A
#
# COMPACT_ATOMS: atom_id res chain seq x y z
N MET A 1 42.70 37.82 17.06
CA MET A 1 43.08 36.62 17.80
C MET A 1 41.99 36.40 18.83
N GLY A 2 41.25 35.29 18.74
CA GLY A 2 40.15 34.99 19.67
C GLY A 2 40.68 34.42 20.98
N ASP A 3 39.97 34.66 22.09
CA ASP A 3 40.36 34.32 23.46
C ASP A 3 40.47 32.79 23.77
N GLY A 4 40.16 31.94 22.79
CA GLY A 4 40.23 30.47 22.93
C GLY A 4 39.17 29.87 23.87
N LYS A 5 38.19 30.67 24.32
CA LYS A 5 37.13 30.27 25.27
C LYS A 5 35.72 30.67 24.81
N GLU A 6 35.53 31.90 24.33
CA GLU A 6 34.25 32.44 23.86
C GLU A 6 34.34 33.08 22.46
N THR A 7 35.47 33.67 22.10
CA THR A 7 35.65 34.34 20.82
C THR A 7 36.80 33.71 20.04
N GLY A 8 36.61 33.54 18.72
CA GLY A 8 37.57 32.89 17.83
C GLY A 8 36.87 32.01 16.81
N ILE A 9 37.44 31.90 15.61
CA ILE A 9 36.88 31.09 14.53
C ILE A 9 36.78 29.60 14.92
N THR A 10 37.73 29.11 15.71
CA THR A 10 37.77 27.73 16.22
C THR A 10 36.66 27.45 17.22
N THR A 11 36.40 28.36 18.17
CA THR A 11 35.32 28.25 19.16
C THR A 11 33.95 28.26 18.48
N LYS A 12 33.74 29.15 17.50
CA LYS A 12 32.50 29.18 16.70
C LYS A 12 32.27 27.87 15.95
N ILE A 13 33.29 27.35 15.27
CA ILE A 13 33.20 26.05 14.56
C ILE A 13 32.84 24.92 15.55
N ALA A 14 33.47 24.88 16.73
CA ALA A 14 33.19 23.84 17.72
C ALA A 14 31.74 23.90 18.25
N THR A 15 31.18 25.09 18.44
CA THR A 15 29.78 25.28 18.88
C THR A 15 28.79 24.84 17.80
N GLU A 16 29.01 25.21 16.53
CA GLU A 16 28.14 24.77 15.42
C GLU A 16 28.18 23.25 15.25
N VAL A 17 29.37 22.64 15.29
CA VAL A 17 29.51 21.17 15.23
C VAL A 17 28.78 20.48 16.38
N LYS A 18 28.86 21.03 17.60
CA LYS A 18 28.10 20.51 18.75
C LYS A 18 26.60 20.66 18.56
N SER A 19 26.13 21.78 18.02
CA SER A 19 24.70 22.00 17.72
C SER A 19 24.18 21.01 16.68
N TYR A 20 24.98 20.68 15.66
CA TYR A 20 24.58 19.74 14.63
C TYR A 20 24.52 18.29 15.13
N LEU A 21 25.38 17.94 16.08
CA LEU A 21 25.49 16.63 16.73
C LEU A 21 24.66 16.50 18.01
N ALA A 22 24.01 17.58 18.45
CA ALA A 22 23.16 17.55 19.63
C ALA A 22 21.93 16.66 19.39
N ASP A 23 21.34 16.20 20.49
CA ASP A 23 19.97 15.69 20.52
C ASP A 23 19.02 16.78 19.99
N ASP A 24 18.05 16.42 19.15
CA ASP A 24 17.25 17.37 18.34
C ASP A 24 18.07 18.31 17.44
N GLY A 25 19.35 17.98 17.19
CA GLY A 25 20.23 18.69 16.25
C GLY A 25 19.85 18.40 14.79
N ILE A 26 20.57 19.02 13.86
CA ILE A 26 20.26 18.89 12.41
C ILE A 26 20.35 17.42 11.94
N ILE A 27 21.34 16.69 12.41
CA ILE A 27 21.57 15.30 11.97
C ILE A 27 20.49 14.37 12.53
N ASP A 28 20.13 14.56 13.80
CA ASP A 28 19.10 13.76 14.45
C ASP A 28 17.72 14.00 13.81
N ASN A 29 17.35 15.26 13.58
CA ASN A 29 16.14 15.61 12.81
C ASN A 29 16.14 15.00 11.41
N ALA A 30 17.27 14.97 10.70
CA ALA A 30 17.37 14.34 9.38
C ALA A 30 17.13 12.83 9.48
N GLN A 31 17.72 12.17 10.48
CA GLN A 31 17.49 10.75 10.75
C GLN A 31 16.02 10.45 11.05
N ASP A 32 15.37 11.27 11.86
CA ASP A 32 13.96 11.12 12.21
C ASP A 32 13.04 11.31 11.01
N ASN A 33 13.31 12.30 10.16
CA ASN A 33 12.56 12.50 8.92
C ASN A 33 12.72 11.33 7.95
N VAL A 34 13.93 10.77 7.83
CA VAL A 34 14.17 9.56 7.02
C VAL A 34 13.41 8.37 7.60
N ASN A 35 13.44 8.17 8.91
CA ASN A 35 12.69 7.11 9.58
C ASN A 35 11.17 7.28 9.43
N ALA A 36 10.66 8.51 9.52
CA ALA A 36 9.25 8.82 9.30
C ALA A 36 8.84 8.54 7.85
N THR A 37 9.69 8.93 6.89
CA THR A 37 9.48 8.63 5.47
C THR A 37 9.45 7.13 5.20
N LEU A 38 10.41 6.39 5.78
CA LEU A 38 10.46 4.93 5.66
C LEU A 38 9.18 4.28 6.24
N LYS A 39 8.75 4.68 7.43
CA LYS A 39 7.49 4.21 8.03
C LYS A 39 6.27 4.51 7.16
N SER A 40 6.23 5.70 6.55
CA SER A 40 5.15 6.08 5.62
C SER A 40 5.14 5.19 4.37
N LEU A 41 6.31 4.94 3.78
CA LEU A 41 6.44 4.05 2.62
C LEU A 41 6.03 2.62 2.95
N THR A 42 6.41 2.10 4.12
CA THR A 42 5.96 0.78 4.58
C THR A 42 4.44 0.71 4.74
N LYS A 43 3.80 1.73 5.32
CA LYS A 43 2.34 1.79 5.44
C LYS A 43 1.65 1.81 4.07
N GLN A 44 2.16 2.61 3.14
CA GLN A 44 1.62 2.68 1.78
C GLN A 44 1.75 1.33 1.06
N TYR A 45 2.91 0.68 1.18
CA TYR A 45 3.14 -0.65 0.63
C TYR A 45 2.13 -1.68 1.15
N LEU A 46 1.95 -1.76 2.47
CA LEU A 46 1.02 -2.69 3.09
C LEU A 46 -0.44 -2.41 2.69
N SER A 47 -0.83 -1.14 2.62
CA SER A 47 -2.18 -0.73 2.18
C SER A 47 -2.48 -1.18 0.75
N VAL A 48 -1.51 -0.97 -0.16
CA VAL A 48 -1.63 -1.40 -1.55
C VAL A 48 -1.65 -2.93 -1.65
N SER A 49 -0.79 -3.63 -0.90
CA SER A 49 -0.78 -5.10 -0.85
C SER A 49 -2.14 -5.65 -0.42
N ASN A 50 -2.71 -5.13 0.66
CA ASN A 50 -4.04 -5.55 1.14
C ASN A 50 -5.12 -5.28 0.08
N SER A 51 -5.07 -4.12 -0.58
CA SER A 51 -6.04 -3.77 -1.64
C SER A 51 -5.95 -4.72 -2.85
N ILE A 52 -4.74 -5.18 -3.19
CA ILE A 52 -4.50 -6.18 -4.22
C ILE A 52 -5.12 -7.51 -3.80
N ASP A 53 -4.86 -7.97 -2.57
CA ASP A 53 -5.39 -9.24 -2.05
C ASP A 53 -6.92 -9.26 -2.02
N GLU A 54 -7.55 -8.18 -1.55
CA GLU A 54 -9.02 -8.01 -1.57
C GLU A 54 -9.57 -8.05 -2.99
N THR A 55 -8.89 -7.40 -3.94
CA THR A 55 -9.30 -7.40 -5.35
C THR A 55 -9.20 -8.79 -5.97
N VAL A 56 -8.11 -9.52 -5.70
CA VAL A 56 -7.94 -10.91 -6.16
C VAL A 56 -9.00 -11.81 -5.55
N ALA A 57 -9.27 -11.69 -4.25
CA ALA A 57 -10.33 -12.46 -3.58
C ALA A 57 -11.71 -12.19 -4.20
N ARG A 58 -12.03 -10.93 -4.47
CA ARG A 58 -13.27 -10.53 -5.16
C ARG A 58 -13.38 -11.16 -6.54
N TYR A 59 -12.31 -11.15 -7.34
CA TYR A 59 -12.32 -11.77 -8.67
C TYR A 59 -12.46 -13.30 -8.62
N LYS A 60 -11.82 -13.97 -7.66
CA LYS A 60 -12.02 -15.42 -7.44
C LYS A 60 -13.47 -15.76 -7.08
N ALA A 61 -14.08 -14.96 -6.21
CA ALA A 61 -15.48 -15.13 -5.83
C ALA A 61 -16.42 -14.90 -7.04
N GLN A 62 -16.19 -13.84 -7.82
CA GLN A 62 -16.96 -13.57 -9.03
C GLN A 62 -16.81 -14.68 -10.06
N PHE A 63 -15.60 -15.21 -10.27
CA PHE A 63 -15.36 -16.32 -11.18
C PHE A 63 -16.16 -17.57 -10.79
N THR A 64 -16.18 -17.92 -9.51
CA THR A 64 -16.97 -19.06 -8.99
C THR A 64 -18.47 -18.86 -9.19
N GLN A 65 -18.95 -17.62 -8.99
CA GLN A 65 -20.36 -17.28 -9.24
C GLN A 65 -20.70 -17.37 -10.73
N LEU A 66 -19.81 -16.92 -11.61
CA LEU A 66 -19.98 -17.04 -13.06
C LEU A 66 -20.02 -18.50 -13.52
N ASP A 67 -19.18 -19.38 -12.97
CA ASP A 67 -19.22 -20.82 -13.24
C ASP A 67 -20.56 -21.46 -12.83
N THR A 68 -21.04 -21.10 -11.65
CA THR A 68 -22.37 -21.53 -11.17
C THR A 68 -23.48 -21.00 -12.07
N MET A 69 -23.39 -19.74 -12.51
CA MET A 69 -24.36 -19.13 -13.41
C MET A 69 -24.34 -19.81 -14.78
N MET A 70 -23.17 -20.11 -15.33
CA MET A 70 -23.03 -20.83 -16.60
C MET A 70 -23.67 -22.21 -16.53
N SER A 71 -23.45 -22.94 -15.43
CA SER A 71 -24.10 -24.23 -15.18
C SER A 71 -25.63 -24.10 -15.13
N LYS A 72 -26.15 -23.07 -14.44
CA LYS A 72 -27.59 -22.79 -14.42
C LYS A 72 -28.13 -22.44 -15.80
N LEU A 73 -27.42 -21.62 -16.58
CA LEU A 73 -27.83 -21.25 -17.94
C LEU A 73 -27.87 -22.46 -18.87
N ASN A 74 -26.94 -23.41 -18.76
CA ASN A 74 -26.96 -24.66 -19.52
C ASN A 74 -28.20 -25.51 -19.19
N ASN A 75 -28.54 -25.63 -17.90
CA ASN A 75 -29.75 -26.35 -17.48
C ASN A 75 -31.03 -25.65 -17.96
N THR A 76 -31.10 -24.33 -17.84
CA THR A 76 -32.23 -23.53 -18.33
C THR A 76 -32.38 -23.62 -19.85
N SER A 77 -31.28 -23.54 -20.60
CA SER A 77 -31.28 -23.70 -22.06
C SER A 77 -31.83 -25.08 -22.45
N SER A 78 -31.35 -26.15 -21.80
CA SER A 78 -31.85 -27.51 -22.03
C SER A 78 -33.35 -27.62 -21.75
N TYR A 79 -33.82 -27.05 -20.64
CA TYR A 79 -35.24 -27.01 -20.29
C TYR A 79 -36.07 -26.26 -21.34
N LEU A 80 -35.64 -25.06 -21.75
CA LEU A 80 -36.33 -24.25 -22.76
C LEU A 80 -36.42 -24.97 -24.11
N THR A 81 -35.34 -25.65 -24.55
CA THR A 81 -35.35 -26.48 -25.76
C THR A 81 -36.37 -27.61 -25.67
N GLN A 82 -36.47 -28.26 -24.51
CA GLN A 82 -37.42 -29.34 -24.30
C GLN A 82 -38.87 -28.84 -24.32
N GLN A 83 -39.15 -27.70 -23.69
CA GLN A 83 -40.45 -27.05 -23.73
C GLN A 83 -40.84 -26.64 -25.17
N PHE A 84 -39.92 -26.02 -25.91
CA PHE A 84 -40.15 -25.64 -27.31
C PHE A 84 -40.47 -26.86 -28.19
N THR A 85 -39.73 -27.96 -28.00
CA THR A 85 -39.98 -29.22 -28.74
C THR A 85 -41.35 -29.82 -28.39
N ALA A 86 -41.78 -29.75 -27.14
CA ALA A 86 -43.09 -30.24 -26.71
C ALA A 86 -44.24 -29.40 -27.31
N MET A 87 -44.07 -28.08 -27.36
CA MET A 87 -45.04 -27.15 -27.98
C MET A 87 -45.18 -27.39 -29.49
N ASN A 88 -44.09 -27.67 -30.21
CA ASN A 88 -44.12 -27.94 -31.66
C ASN A 88 -44.64 -29.34 -32.04
N LYS A 89 -44.80 -30.24 -31.07
CA LYS A 89 -45.36 -31.58 -31.25
C LYS A 89 -46.86 -31.64 -30.93
N SER A 90 -47.43 -30.54 -30.46
CA SER A 90 -48.87 -30.35 -30.22
C SER A 90 -49.47 -29.56 -31.38
#